data_AF-A0A498RB94-F1
#
_entry.id   AF-A0A498RB94-F1
#
_cell.length_a   1.000
_cell.length_b   1.000
_cell.length_c   1.000
_cell.angle_alpha   90.00
_cell.angle_beta   90.00
_cell.angle_gamma   90.00
#
_symmetry.space_group_name_H-M   'P 1'
#
loop_
_entity.id
_entity.type
_entity.pdbx_description
1 polymer ?
#
loop_
_entity_poly.entity_id
_entity_poly.type
_entity_poly.pdbx_seq_one_letter_code
_entity_poly.pdbx_strand_id
1 'polypeptide(L)' 'MNWYYWWQKLAFQIVHKTTIWVPLTFLATSLTAWFLAGILEKHNAREREALLARRTAIVYTATAFALWLFSFIFK' A
#
# COMPACT_ATOMS: atom_id res chain seq x y z
N MET A 1 11.16 27.63 -8.49
CA MET A 1 10.90 26.18 -8.27
C MET A 1 9.39 25.99 -8.21
N ASN A 2 8.75 25.53 -9.30
CA ASN A 2 7.28 25.50 -9.42
C ASN A 2 6.68 24.26 -8.73
N TRP A 3 6.95 24.12 -7.43
CA TRP A 3 6.53 22.97 -6.61
C TRP A 3 5.00 22.76 -6.64
N TYR A 4 4.24 23.85 -6.61
CA TYR A 4 2.78 23.83 -6.65
C TYR A 4 2.24 23.22 -7.95
N TYR A 5 2.85 23.54 -9.09
CA TYR A 5 2.47 23.00 -10.41
C TYR A 5 2.67 21.49 -10.47
N TRP A 6 3.80 21.00 -9.97
CA TRP A 6 4.08 19.55 -9.92
C TRP A 6 3.15 18.83 -8.95
N TRP A 7 2.84 19.42 -7.80
CA TRP A 7 1.90 18.87 -6.84
C TRP A 7 0.49 18.70 -7.44
N GLN A 8 -0.06 19.73 -8.09
CA GLN A 8 -1.37 19.64 -8.75
C GLN A 8 -1.38 18.58 -9.85
N LYS A 9 -0.33 18.50 -10.67
CA LYS A 9 -0.23 17.51 -11.76
C LYS A 9 -0.19 16.08 -11.22
N LEU A 10 0.58 15.84 -10.16
CA LEU A 10 0.63 14.54 -9.49
C LEU A 10 -0.70 14.17 -8.85
N ALA A 11 -1.34 15.10 -8.12
CA ALA A 11 -2.64 14.87 -7.51
C ALA A 11 -3.71 14.55 -8.56
N PHE A 12 -3.72 15.26 -9.69
CA PHE A 12 -4.64 14.99 -10.80
C PHE A 12 -4.42 13.59 -11.40
N GLN A 13 -3.16 13.20 -11.64
CA GLN A 13 -2.85 11.86 -12.12
C GLN A 13 -3.25 10.79 -11.11
N ILE A 14 -2.97 10.99 -9.81
CA ILE A 14 -3.38 10.06 -8.77
C ILE A 14 -4.90 9.93 -8.78
N VAL A 15 -5.69 11.00 -8.70
CA VAL A 15 -7.16 10.87 -8.64
C VAL A 15 -7.75 10.27 -9.92
N HIS A 16 -7.28 10.70 -11.10
CA HIS A 16 -7.93 10.34 -12.38
C HIS A 16 -7.37 9.06 -13.02
N LYS A 17 -6.15 8.64 -12.65
CA LYS A 17 -5.54 7.40 -13.15
C LYS A 17 -5.56 6.27 -12.11
N THR A 18 -5.67 6.57 -10.83
CA THR A 18 -5.80 5.54 -9.78
C THR A 18 -7.21 4.97 -9.82
N THR A 19 -7.39 3.97 -10.68
CA THR A 19 -8.62 3.18 -10.72
C THR A 19 -8.73 2.35 -9.42
N ILE A 20 -9.94 1.91 -9.08
CA ILE A 20 -10.21 1.08 -7.89
C ILE A 20 -9.31 -0.17 -7.79
N TRP A 21 -8.76 -0.61 -8.93
CA TRP A 21 -7.77 -1.67 -9.05
C TRP A 21 -6.48 -1.42 -8.26
N VAL A 22 -6.00 -0.18 -8.16
CA VAL A 22 -4.74 0.13 -7.46
C VAL A 22 -4.85 -0.14 -5.95
N PRO A 23 -5.83 0.41 -5.20
CA PRO A 23 -5.99 0.03 -3.80
C PRO A 23 -6.30 -1.46 -3.64
N LEU A 24 -7.00 -2.08 -4.60
CA LEU A 24 -7.30 -3.52 -4.57
C LEU A 24 -6.03 -4.39 -4.70
N THR A 25 -5.10 -4.04 -5.60
CA THR A 25 -3.82 -4.76 -5.73
C THR A 25 -2.96 -4.59 -4.48
N PHE A 26 -2.90 -3.40 -3.89
CA PHE A 26 -2.19 -3.17 -2.64
C PHE A 26 -2.76 -4.00 -1.49
N LEU A 27 -4.10 -4.11 -1.38
CA LEU A 27 -4.74 -4.96 -0.38
C LEU A 27 -4.45 -6.45 -0.62
N ALA A 28 -4.50 -6.90 -1.88
CA ALA A 28 -4.14 -8.27 -2.23
C ALA A 28 -2.67 -8.58 -1.87
N THR A 29 -1.73 -7.67 -2.17
CA THR A 29 -0.32 -7.80 -1.80
C THR A 29 -0.12 -7.79 -0.28
N SER A 30 -0.90 -7.00 0.46
CA SER A 30 -0.87 -7.04 1.92
C SER A 30 -1.33 -8.40 2.46
N LEU A 31 -2.40 -8.97 1.91
CA LEU A 31 -2.90 -10.27 2.34
C LEU A 31 -1.89 -11.38 2.08
N THR A 32 -1.24 -11.38 0.91
CA THR A 32 -0.21 -12.37 0.60
C THR A 32 1.02 -12.22 1.51
N ALA A 33 1.45 -10.99 1.80
CA ALA A 33 2.54 -10.73 2.74
C ALA A 33 2.20 -11.18 4.17
N TRP A 34 0.95 -11.00 4.61
CA TRP A 34 0.49 -11.48 5.92
C TRP A 34 0.45 -13.00 5.99
N PHE A 35 -0.05 -13.65 4.93
CA PHE A 35 -0.06 -15.12 4.85
C PHE A 35 1.37 -15.69 4.86
N LEU A 36 2.28 -15.06 4.11
CA LEU A 36 3.70 -15.40 4.11
C LEU A 36 4.32 -15.24 5.50
N ALA A 37 4.01 -14.16 6.21
CA ALA A 37 4.50 -13.97 7.58
C ALA A 37 4.05 -15.08 8.53
N GLY A 38 2.78 -15.52 8.44
CA GLY A 38 2.26 -16.62 9.25
C GLY A 38 2.91 -17.97 8.94
N ILE A 39 3.29 -18.22 7.69
CA ILE A 39 4.08 -19.40 7.33
C ILE A 39 5.50 -19.31 7.88
N LEU A 40 6.15 -18.15 7.73
CA LEU A 40 7.52 -17.93 8.22
C LEU A 40 7.61 -18.03 9.75
N GLU A 41 6.60 -17.58 10.48
CA GLU A 41 6.53 -17.69 11.94
C GLU A 41 6.43 -19.15 12.41
N LYS A 42 5.76 -20.03 11.64
CA LYS A 42 5.75 -21.47 11.91
C LYS A 42 7.14 -22.10 11.72
N HIS A 43 7.95 -21.54 10.84
CA HIS A 43 9.35 -21.93 10.68
C HIS A 43 10.21 -21.08 11.65
N ASN A 44 10.28 -21.51 12.92
CA ASN A 44 10.97 -20.88 14.09
C ASN A 44 12.39 -20.29 13.86
N ALA A 45 12.99 -20.47 12.68
CA ALA A 45 14.26 -19.87 12.25
C ALA A 45 14.10 -18.55 11.45
N ARG A 46 12.88 -18.10 11.13
CA ARG A 46 12.61 -16.95 10.24
C ARG A 46 11.80 -15.82 10.86
N GLU A 47 11.89 -15.63 12.19
CA GLU A 47 11.17 -14.57 12.90
C GLU A 47 11.45 -13.16 12.36
N ARG A 48 12.71 -12.86 11.99
CA ARG A 48 13.07 -11.56 11.39
C ARG A 48 12.38 -11.33 10.05
N GLU A 49 12.28 -12.38 9.24
CA GLU A 49 11.61 -12.31 7.93
C GLU A 49 10.09 -12.23 8.10
N ALA A 50 9.53 -12.91 9.08
CA ALA A 50 8.11 -12.81 9.45
C ALA A 50 7.74 -11.38 9.89
N LEU A 51 8.60 -10.75 10.70
CA LEU A 51 8.42 -9.37 11.14
C LEU A 51 8.46 -8.38 9.96
N LEU A 52 9.41 -8.57 9.03
CA LEU A 52 9.49 -7.76 7.81
C LEU A 52 8.23 -7.93 6.95
N ALA A 53 7.76 -9.16 6.76
CA ALA A 53 6.55 -9.46 6.00
C ALA A 53 5.27 -8.87 6.64
N ARG A 54 5.16 -8.86 7.97
CA ARG A 54 4.07 -8.15 8.67
C ARG A 54 4.17 -6.64 8.48
N ARG A 55 5.37 -6.06 8.58
CA ARG A 55 5.59 -4.63 8.35
C ARG A 55 5.21 -4.22 6.94
N THR A 56 5.61 -4.99 5.93
CA THR A 56 5.23 -4.70 4.55
C THR A 56 3.73 -4.81 4.36
N ALA A 57 3.07 -5.83 4.92
CA ALA A 57 1.61 -5.93 4.90
C ALA A 57 0.93 -4.68 5.48
N ILE A 58 1.37 -4.20 6.65
CA ILE A 58 0.85 -2.98 7.27
C ILE A 58 1.09 -1.74 6.38
N VAL A 59 2.27 -1.62 5.77
CA VAL A 59 2.58 -0.50 4.87
C VAL A 59 1.70 -0.54 3.62
N TYR A 60 1.50 -1.70 3.01
CA TYR A 60 0.66 -1.85 1.82
C TYR A 60 -0.82 -1.56 2.13
N THR A 61 -1.34 -2.03 3.27
CA THR A 61 -2.71 -1.69 3.71
C THR A 61 -2.86 -0.20 4.02
N ALA A 62 -1.90 0.40 4.75
CA ALA A 62 -1.93 1.83 5.04
C ALA A 62 -1.87 2.67 3.75
N THR A 63 -1.06 2.26 2.78
CA THR A 63 -0.93 2.95 1.48
C THR A 63 -2.21 2.81 0.65
N ALA A 64 -2.83 1.62 0.62
CA ALA A 64 -4.12 1.42 -0.04
C ALA A 64 -5.19 2.33 0.57
N PHE A 65 -5.24 2.41 1.90
CA PHE A 65 -6.19 3.24 2.61
C PHE A 65 -5.94 4.73 2.35
N ALA A 66 -4.67 5.18 2.38
CA ALA A 66 -4.29 6.55 2.08
C ALA A 66 -4.65 6.94 0.65
N LEU A 67 -4.37 6.09 -0.35
CA LEU A 67 -4.74 6.34 -1.74
C LEU A 67 -6.25 6.40 -1.94
N TRP A 68 -7.00 5.52 -1.26
CA TRP A 68 -8.46 5.53 -1.28
C TRP A 68 -9.03 6.82 -0.67
N LEU A 69 -8.53 7.21 0.50
CA LEU A 69 -8.94 8.43 1.20
C LEU A 69 -8.61 9.68 0.38
N PHE A 70 -7.42 9.71 -0.23
CA PHE A 70 -7.01 10.79 -1.13
C PHE A 70 -7.90 10.87 -2.37
N SER A 71 -8.22 9.72 -3.00
CA SER A 71 -9.15 9.68 -4.12
C SER A 71 -10.56 10.11 -3.74
N PHE A 72 -10.99 9.89 -2.50
CA PHE A 72 -12.31 10.31 -2.02
C PHE A 72 -12.37 11.82 -1.73
N ILE A 73 -11.32 12.38 -1.12
CA ILE A 73 -11.23 13.82 -0.79
C ILE A 73 -11.07 14.68 -2.05
N PHE A 74 -10.24 14.25 -3.00
CA PHE A 74 -9.89 15.04 -4.19
C PHE A 74 -10.72 14.69 -5.43
N LYS A 75 -11.89 14.07 -5.23
CA LYS A 75 -12.81 13.68 -6.30
C LYS A 75 -13.44 14.88 -7.02
#